data_AF-A0A972Z522-F1
#
_entry.id   AF-A0A972Z522-F1
#
_cell.length_a   1.000
_cell.length_b   1.000
_cell.length_c   1.000
_cell.angle_alpha   90.00
_cell.angle_beta   90.00
_cell.angle_gamma   90.00
#
_symmetry.space_group_name_H-M   'P 1'
#
loop_
_entity.id
_entity.type
_entity.pdbx_description
1 polymer ?
#
loop_
_entity_poly.entity_id
_entity_poly.type
_entity_poly.pdbx_seq_one_letter_code
_entity_poly.pdbx_strand_id
1 'polypeptide(L)'
;MYSDKVMDHFQNPRNVGVIKNADGVGKVGNPVCGDVMAFYIKVKDNRLVDIKFQTFGCGAAIAVSSMVSEMAMGKTIEEALQITNKSVAKELGGLPKNKLHCSNLGADALHEAIKNYKEKQKTPEKVTPEKPIAKEECSCPYCEGSIETMEGICGTCKIELEECPECGKPTKKGEKKCLHCGAKK
;
A
#
# COMPACT_ATOMS: atom_id res chain seq x y z
N MET A 1 -27.72 12.09 7.92
CA MET A 1 -27.65 11.12 9.03
C MET A 1 -26.99 9.85 8.50
N TYR A 2 -26.15 9.19 9.29
CA TYR A 2 -25.60 7.87 8.92
C TYR A 2 -26.64 6.78 9.20
N SER A 3 -26.63 5.72 8.42
CA SER A 3 -27.49 4.56 8.65
C SER A 3 -26.96 3.71 9.81
N ASP A 4 -27.82 2.85 10.37
CA ASP A 4 -27.42 1.91 11.41
C ASP A 4 -26.30 0.97 10.94
N LYS A 5 -26.33 0.57 9.67
CA LYS A 5 -25.25 -0.23 9.06
C LYS A 5 -23.91 0.50 9.04
N VAL A 6 -23.90 1.79 8.69
CA VAL A 6 -22.65 2.57 8.72
C VAL A 6 -22.11 2.64 10.14
N MET A 7 -22.98 2.84 11.13
CA MET A 7 -22.58 2.89 12.53
C MET A 7 -22.04 1.54 13.02
N ASP A 8 -22.67 0.43 12.64
CA ASP A 8 -22.21 -0.91 13.00
C ASP A 8 -20.84 -1.25 12.38
N HIS A 9 -20.64 -0.98 11.09
CA HIS A 9 -19.34 -1.20 10.44
C HIS A 9 -18.25 -0.24 10.93
N PHE A 10 -18.63 0.92 11.46
CA PHE A 10 -17.69 1.84 12.11
C PHE A 10 -17.29 1.38 13.51
N GLN A 11 -18.25 0.95 14.33
CA GLN A 11 -18.01 0.52 15.71
C GLN A 11 -17.40 -0.88 15.80
N ASN A 12 -17.82 -1.78 14.91
CA ASN A 12 -17.38 -3.17 14.84
C ASN A 12 -16.82 -3.49 13.45
N PRO A 13 -15.71 -2.87 13.01
CA PRO A 13 -15.19 -3.10 11.67
C PRO A 13 -14.75 -4.57 11.48
N ARG A 14 -15.22 -5.18 10.40
CA ARG A 14 -14.88 -6.56 10.01
C ARG A 14 -13.55 -6.56 9.26
N ASN A 15 -12.81 -7.67 9.29
CA ASN A 15 -11.61 -7.85 8.47
C ASN A 15 -10.50 -6.79 8.64
N VAL A 16 -10.40 -6.13 9.78
CA VAL A 16 -9.28 -5.23 10.07
C VAL A 16 -7.98 -6.02 10.21
N GLY A 17 -6.90 -5.55 9.58
CA GLY A 17 -5.56 -6.08 9.76
C GLY A 17 -4.75 -6.15 8.47
N VAL A 18 -3.69 -6.96 8.53
CA VAL A 18 -2.76 -7.19 7.43
C VAL A 18 -2.62 -8.68 7.21
N ILE A 19 -2.58 -9.11 5.94
CA ILE A 19 -2.23 -10.48 5.58
C ILE A 19 -0.74 -10.52 5.29
N LYS A 20 0.01 -11.30 6.07
CA LYS A 20 1.41 -11.61 5.75
C LYS A 20 1.46 -12.41 4.45
N ASN A 21 2.34 -12.04 3.53
CA ASN A 21 2.46 -12.68 2.21
C ASN A 21 1.13 -12.70 1.44
N ALA A 22 0.44 -11.55 1.42
CA ALA A 22 -0.75 -11.36 0.59
C ALA A 22 -0.43 -11.57 -0.89
N ASP A 23 -1.34 -12.22 -1.61
CA ASP A 23 -1.17 -12.47 -3.05
C ASP A 23 -1.37 -11.17 -3.85
N GLY A 24 -2.18 -10.24 -3.32
CA GLY A 24 -2.35 -8.89 -3.86
C GLY A 24 -2.41 -7.84 -2.76
N VAL A 25 -1.85 -6.67 -3.02
CA VAL A 25 -1.92 -5.50 -2.13
C VAL A 25 -2.26 -4.27 -2.95
N GLY A 26 -3.28 -3.54 -2.53
CA GLY A 26 -3.73 -2.30 -3.16
C GLY A 26 -3.74 -1.18 -2.14
N LYS A 27 -3.07 -0.07 -2.44
CA LYS A 27 -3.03 1.11 -1.57
C LYS A 27 -3.44 2.34 -2.36
N VAL A 28 -4.39 3.09 -1.83
CA VAL A 28 -4.87 4.35 -2.39
C VAL A 28 -5.04 5.36 -1.27
N GLY A 29 -4.88 6.63 -1.63
CA GLY A 29 -5.11 7.75 -0.74
C GLY A 29 -5.65 8.94 -1.50
N ASN A 30 -6.38 9.80 -0.80
CA ASN A 30 -6.92 11.02 -1.35
C ASN A 30 -6.32 12.23 -0.62
N PRO A 31 -5.47 13.03 -1.27
CA PRO A 31 -4.79 14.15 -0.64
C PRO A 31 -5.74 15.28 -0.22
N VAL A 32 -6.97 15.32 -0.76
CA VAL A 32 -7.96 16.37 -0.43
C VAL A 32 -8.57 16.13 0.95
N CYS A 33 -8.90 14.88 1.29
CA CYS A 33 -9.52 14.53 2.58
C CYS A 33 -8.54 13.88 3.56
N GLY A 34 -7.34 13.49 3.11
CA GLY A 34 -6.34 12.82 3.93
C GLY A 34 -6.61 11.34 4.19
N ASP A 35 -7.66 10.76 3.61
CA ASP A 35 -7.98 9.34 3.76
C ASP A 35 -6.95 8.49 3.01
N VAL A 36 -6.41 7.46 3.66
CA VAL A 36 -5.52 6.45 3.09
C VAL A 36 -6.05 5.07 3.44
N MET A 37 -6.02 4.15 2.49
CA MET A 37 -6.44 2.78 2.72
C MET A 37 -5.59 1.78 1.94
N ALA A 38 -5.46 0.60 2.54
CA ALA A 38 -4.77 -0.53 1.99
C ALA A 38 -5.63 -1.78 2.14
N PHE A 39 -5.76 -2.55 1.07
CA PHE A 39 -6.36 -3.88 1.06
C PHE A 39 -5.31 -4.94 0.80
N TYR A 40 -5.41 -6.03 1.53
CA TYR A 40 -4.59 -7.22 1.42
C TYR A 40 -5.51 -8.38 1.05
N ILE A 41 -5.18 -9.10 -0.02
CA ILE A 41 -6.00 -10.21 -0.50
C ILE A 41 -5.20 -11.51 -0.59
N LYS A 42 -5.86 -12.61 -0.25
CA LYS A 42 -5.42 -13.98 -0.46
C LYS A 42 -6.35 -14.65 -1.46
N VAL A 43 -5.78 -15.22 -2.51
CA VAL A 43 -6.54 -15.81 -3.61
C VAL A 43 -6.23 -17.30 -3.69
N LYS A 44 -7.27 -18.12 -3.73
CA LYS A 44 -7.16 -19.56 -3.98
C LYS A 44 -8.26 -19.96 -4.97
N ASP A 45 -7.91 -20.74 -5.98
CA ASP A 45 -8.87 -21.24 -6.98
C ASP A 45 -9.74 -20.12 -7.60
N ASN A 46 -9.09 -18.99 -7.93
CA ASN A 46 -9.72 -17.76 -8.45
C ASN A 46 -10.75 -17.09 -7.52
N ARG A 47 -10.72 -17.40 -6.21
CA ARG A 47 -11.61 -16.82 -5.19
C ARG A 47 -10.84 -16.12 -4.08
N LEU A 48 -11.41 -15.05 -3.54
CA LEU A 48 -10.88 -14.32 -2.39
C LEU A 48 -11.16 -15.09 -1.10
N VAL A 49 -10.17 -15.83 -0.61
CA VAL A 49 -10.30 -16.68 0.59
C VAL A 49 -10.00 -15.94 1.89
N ASP A 50 -9.21 -14.87 1.84
CA ASP A 50 -9.04 -13.95 2.94
C ASP A 50 -8.78 -12.54 2.39
N ILE A 51 -9.26 -11.55 3.12
CA ILE A 51 -9.22 -10.13 2.79
C ILE A 51 -9.08 -9.42 4.11
N LYS A 52 -8.07 -8.56 4.20
CA LYS A 52 -7.91 -7.64 5.32
C LYS A 52 -7.72 -6.23 4.81
N PHE A 53 -8.08 -5.24 5.62
CA PHE A 53 -7.81 -3.86 5.31
C PHE A 53 -7.15 -3.12 6.48
N GLN A 54 -6.41 -2.08 6.11
CA GLN A 54 -6.01 -1.01 7.01
C GLN A 54 -6.43 0.32 6.40
N THR A 55 -6.99 1.21 7.21
CA THR A 55 -7.33 2.55 6.76
C THR A 55 -7.01 3.57 7.84
N PHE A 56 -6.56 4.72 7.38
CA PHE A 56 -6.49 5.94 8.16
C PHE A 56 -7.42 6.94 7.50
N GLY A 57 -8.43 7.41 8.23
CA GLY A 57 -9.42 8.30 7.65
C GLY A 57 -10.62 8.52 8.56
N CYS A 58 -11.63 9.20 8.02
CA CYS A 58 -12.86 9.44 8.77
C CYS A 58 -13.65 8.14 9.06
N GLY A 59 -14.56 8.17 10.03
CA GLY A 59 -15.36 6.98 10.38
C GLY A 59 -16.15 6.37 9.21
N ALA A 60 -16.50 7.19 8.21
CA ALA A 60 -17.11 6.70 6.97
C ALA A 60 -16.13 5.86 6.13
N ALA A 61 -14.84 6.21 6.09
CA ALA A 61 -13.82 5.42 5.41
C ALA A 61 -13.68 4.03 6.06
N ILE A 62 -13.66 3.97 7.39
CA ILE A 62 -13.64 2.70 8.14
C ILE A 62 -14.86 1.83 7.81
N ALA A 63 -16.06 2.42 7.87
CA ALA A 63 -17.29 1.69 7.58
C ALA A 63 -17.35 1.18 6.13
N VAL A 64 -16.92 2.01 5.17
CA VAL A 64 -16.81 1.64 3.75
C VAL A 64 -15.82 0.49 3.56
N SER A 65 -14.61 0.60 4.09
CA SER A 65 -13.59 -0.44 3.93
C SER A 65 -14.05 -1.76 4.55
N SER A 66 -14.72 -1.70 5.71
CA SER A 66 -15.32 -2.89 6.33
C SER A 66 -16.39 -3.51 5.43
N MET A 67 -17.33 -2.72 4.91
CA MET A 67 -18.36 -3.24 4.00
C MET A 67 -17.75 -3.84 2.73
N VAL A 68 -16.78 -3.16 2.10
CA VAL A 68 -16.10 -3.66 0.89
C VAL A 68 -15.44 -5.01 1.15
N SER A 69 -14.73 -5.14 2.28
CA SER A 69 -14.06 -6.39 2.63
C SER A 69 -15.04 -7.56 2.81
N GLU A 70 -16.20 -7.29 3.42
CA GLU A 70 -17.25 -8.29 3.64
C GLU A 70 -17.93 -8.66 2.32
N MET A 71 -18.26 -7.67 1.49
CA MET A 71 -18.86 -7.86 0.18
C MET A 71 -17.96 -8.64 -0.78
N ALA A 72 -16.64 -8.56 -0.63
CA ALA A 72 -15.66 -9.20 -1.50
C ALA A 72 -15.26 -10.62 -1.03
N MET A 73 -15.51 -10.96 0.24
CA MET A 73 -15.16 -12.27 0.80
C MET A 73 -15.83 -13.43 0.02
N GLY A 74 -15.04 -14.43 -0.38
CA GLY A 74 -15.52 -15.64 -1.06
C GLY A 74 -15.89 -15.48 -2.54
N LYS A 75 -15.94 -14.23 -3.04
CA LYS A 75 -16.21 -13.93 -4.45
C LYS A 75 -15.03 -14.30 -5.35
N THR A 76 -15.34 -14.54 -6.62
CA THR A 76 -14.29 -14.64 -7.64
C THR A 76 -13.65 -13.28 -7.89
N ILE A 77 -12.49 -13.29 -8.54
CA ILE A 77 -11.80 -12.06 -8.93
C ILE A 77 -12.69 -11.19 -9.83
N GLU A 78 -13.43 -11.79 -10.74
CA GLU A 78 -14.34 -11.10 -11.66
C GLU A 78 -15.53 -10.46 -10.91
N GLU A 79 -16.12 -11.20 -9.97
CA GLU A 79 -17.23 -10.71 -9.14
C GLU A 79 -16.80 -9.58 -8.22
N ALA A 80 -15.58 -9.68 -7.66
CA ALA A 80 -15.01 -8.63 -6.81
C ALA A 80 -14.74 -7.34 -7.58
N LEU A 81 -14.36 -7.42 -8.87
CA LEU A 81 -14.21 -6.24 -9.75
C LEU A 81 -15.54 -5.56 -10.11
N GLN A 82 -16.68 -6.23 -9.89
CA GLN A 82 -18.00 -5.60 -10.06
C GLN A 82 -18.44 -4.80 -8.83
N ILE A 83 -17.69 -4.84 -7.73
CA ILE A 83 -17.98 -4.05 -6.53
C ILE A 83 -17.66 -2.59 -6.85
N THR A 84 -18.72 -1.79 -6.99
CA THR A 84 -18.59 -0.36 -7.29
C THR A 84 -18.97 0.48 -6.06
N ASN A 85 -18.53 1.72 -6.06
CA ASN A 85 -18.84 2.72 -5.03
C ASN A 85 -20.35 2.85 -4.78
N LYS A 86 -21.14 2.76 -5.85
CA LYS A 86 -22.61 2.79 -5.78
C LYS A 86 -23.17 1.55 -5.07
N SER A 87 -22.62 0.37 -5.37
CA SER A 87 -23.03 -0.87 -4.71
C SER A 87 -22.71 -0.84 -3.22
N VAL A 88 -21.52 -0.36 -2.83
CA VAL A 88 -21.11 -0.24 -1.43
C VAL A 88 -21.99 0.76 -0.68
N ALA A 89 -22.24 1.93 -1.28
CA ALA A 89 -23.10 2.94 -0.68
C ALA A 89 -24.54 2.43 -0.52
N LYS A 90 -25.05 1.65 -1.48
CA LYS A 90 -26.37 1.02 -1.39
C LYS A 90 -26.42 -0.01 -0.26
N GLU A 91 -25.39 -0.84 -0.13
CA GLU A 91 -25.33 -1.90 0.87
C GLU A 91 -25.27 -1.37 2.30
N LEU A 92 -24.58 -0.24 2.46
CA LEU A 92 -24.55 0.56 3.68
C LEU A 92 -25.89 1.27 3.97
N GLY A 93 -26.94 1.13 3.16
CA GLY A 93 -28.21 1.83 3.36
C GLY A 93 -28.19 3.31 2.97
N GLY A 94 -27.23 3.70 2.13
CA GLY A 94 -27.01 5.06 1.67
C GLY A 94 -25.90 5.77 2.44
N LEU A 95 -25.23 6.70 1.76
CA LEU A 95 -24.24 7.58 2.35
C LEU A 95 -24.58 9.05 2.03
N PRO A 96 -24.33 9.99 2.97
CA PRO A 96 -24.48 11.41 2.70
C PRO A 96 -23.69 11.83 1.45
N LYS A 97 -24.27 12.69 0.59
CA LYS A 97 -23.66 13.10 -0.70
C LYS A 97 -22.24 13.63 -0.55
N ASN A 98 -21.95 14.36 0.51
CA ASN A 98 -20.62 14.90 0.83
C ASN A 98 -19.58 13.84 1.23
N LYS A 99 -19.97 12.58 1.46
CA LYS A 99 -19.11 11.47 1.90
C LYS A 99 -19.01 10.34 0.88
N LEU A 100 -19.63 10.49 -0.29
CA LEU A 100 -19.51 9.52 -1.39
C LEU A 100 -18.07 9.36 -1.90
N HIS A 101 -17.23 10.39 -1.75
CA HIS A 101 -15.81 10.27 -2.10
C HIS A 101 -15.07 9.25 -1.23
N CYS A 102 -15.45 9.06 0.04
CA CYS A 102 -14.89 8.01 0.91
C CYS A 102 -15.29 6.62 0.43
N SER A 103 -16.51 6.47 -0.11
CA SER A 103 -16.97 5.23 -0.77
C SER A 103 -16.14 4.89 -2.00
N ASN A 104 -15.64 5.93 -2.69
CA ASN A 104 -14.83 5.75 -3.89
C ASN A 104 -13.51 5.06 -3.59
N LEU A 105 -12.80 5.51 -2.55
CA LEU A 105 -11.52 4.92 -2.19
C LEU A 105 -11.64 3.42 -1.87
N GLY A 106 -12.71 2.98 -1.21
CA GLY A 106 -12.89 1.59 -0.77
C GLY A 106 -12.82 0.58 -1.92
N ALA A 107 -13.65 0.79 -2.94
CA ALA A 107 -13.66 -0.10 -4.10
C ALA A 107 -12.39 0.07 -4.95
N ASP A 108 -11.90 1.30 -5.09
CA ASP A 108 -10.66 1.58 -5.82
C ASP A 108 -9.46 0.83 -5.20
N ALA A 109 -9.40 0.75 -3.88
CA ALA A 109 -8.36 0.01 -3.16
C ALA A 109 -8.43 -1.50 -3.39
N LEU A 110 -9.64 -2.05 -3.38
CA LEU A 110 -9.87 -3.47 -3.71
C LEU A 110 -9.46 -3.76 -5.16
N HIS A 111 -9.83 -2.88 -6.10
CA HIS A 111 -9.47 -3.03 -7.51
C HIS A 111 -7.96 -2.97 -7.73
N GLU A 112 -7.25 -2.04 -7.06
CA GLU A 112 -5.79 -1.98 -7.09
C GLU A 112 -5.16 -3.24 -6.48
N ALA A 113 -5.74 -3.81 -5.41
CA ALA A 113 -5.25 -5.06 -4.83
C ALA A 113 -5.39 -6.25 -5.81
N ILE A 114 -6.53 -6.33 -6.49
CA ILE A 114 -6.79 -7.33 -7.53
C ILE A 114 -5.86 -7.14 -8.74
N LYS A 115 -5.64 -5.89 -9.16
CA LYS A 115 -4.72 -5.57 -10.25
C LYS A 115 -3.28 -5.99 -9.89
N ASN A 116 -2.82 -5.66 -8.69
CA ASN A 116 -1.52 -6.09 -8.19
C ASN A 116 -1.38 -7.62 -8.18
N TYR A 117 -2.43 -8.35 -7.75
CA TYR A 117 -2.46 -9.80 -7.85
C TYR A 117 -2.33 -10.28 -9.31
N LYS A 118 -3.11 -9.73 -10.24
CA LYS A 118 -3.06 -10.11 -11.66
C LYS A 118 -1.70 -9.82 -12.30
N GLU A 119 -1.05 -8.73 -11.92
CA GLU A 119 0.29 -8.38 -12.39
C GLU A 119 1.33 -9.40 -11.89
N LYS A 120 1.28 -9.78 -10.61
CA LYS A 120 2.15 -10.83 -10.03
C LYS A 120 1.94 -12.21 -10.66
N GLN A 121 0.76 -12.51 -11.19
CA GLN A 121 0.53 -13.77 -11.91
C GLN A 121 1.15 -13.78 -13.31
N LYS A 122 1.34 -12.60 -13.93
CA LYS A 122 1.94 -12.47 -15.27
C LYS A 122 3.46 -12.53 -15.24
N THR A 123 4.07 -12.12 -14.14
CA THR A 123 5.52 -12.18 -13.91
C THR A 123 5.76 -13.01 -12.65
N PRO A 124 6.16 -14.28 -12.75
CA PRO A 124 6.47 -15.10 -11.58
C PRO A 124 7.81 -14.64 -11.00
N GLU A 125 7.81 -13.51 -10.29
CA GLU A 125 8.99 -13.04 -9.55
C GLU A 125 8.67 -12.75 -8.07
N LYS A 126 9.58 -13.27 -7.25
CA LYS A 126 9.52 -13.44 -5.80
C LYS A 126 9.30 -12.10 -5.10
N VAL A 127 8.25 -12.01 -4.29
CA VAL A 127 8.07 -10.92 -3.34
C VAL A 127 9.08 -11.11 -2.20
N THR A 128 10.15 -10.33 -2.20
CA THR A 128 10.88 -10.00 -0.97
C THR A 128 10.10 -8.94 -0.17
N PRO A 129 10.17 -8.97 1.17
CA PRO A 129 9.44 -8.04 2.02
C PRO A 129 9.98 -6.61 1.87
N GLU A 130 9.04 -5.69 1.67
CA GLU A 130 9.08 -4.25 2.00
C GLU A 130 10.24 -3.42 1.42
N LYS A 131 9.96 -2.74 0.29
CA LYS A 131 10.70 -1.54 -0.12
C LYS A 131 9.98 -0.32 0.48
N PRO A 132 10.62 0.50 1.34
CA PRO A 132 10.04 1.76 1.79
C PRO A 132 9.85 2.70 0.60
N ILE A 133 8.77 3.45 0.67
CA ILE A 133 8.28 4.44 -0.28
C ILE A 133 9.40 5.41 -0.69
N ALA A 134 9.64 5.53 -1.99
CA ALA A 134 10.62 6.44 -2.56
C ALA A 134 10.30 7.91 -2.26
N LYS A 135 11.33 8.68 -1.90
CA LYS A 135 11.73 9.98 -2.49
C LYS A 135 12.60 10.74 -1.49
N GLU A 136 13.91 10.67 -1.68
CA GLU A 136 14.82 11.76 -1.32
C GLU A 136 15.95 11.71 -2.35
N GLU A 137 16.20 12.85 -2.98
CA GLU A 137 17.31 13.05 -3.90
C GLU A 137 18.60 12.67 -3.17
N CYS A 138 19.25 11.59 -3.59
CA CYS A 138 20.50 11.13 -2.95
C CYS A 138 21.59 12.18 -3.18
N SER A 139 21.77 13.07 -2.20
CA SER A 139 22.87 14.02 -2.15
C SER A 139 24.12 13.32 -1.62
N CYS A 140 25.23 13.45 -2.34
CA CYS A 140 26.52 12.88 -1.96
C CYS A 140 27.04 13.57 -0.68
N PRO A 141 27.32 12.83 0.42
CA PRO A 141 27.74 13.42 1.69
C PRO A 141 29.13 14.08 1.66
N TYR A 142 29.86 13.97 0.54
CA TYR A 142 31.19 14.56 0.35
C TYR A 142 31.21 15.81 -0.53
N CYS A 143 30.19 16.01 -1.38
CA CYS A 143 30.21 17.13 -2.34
C CYS A 143 28.82 17.70 -2.67
N GLU A 144 27.78 17.29 -1.96
CA GLU A 144 26.37 17.72 -2.10
C GLU A 144 25.72 17.46 -3.46
N GLY A 145 26.45 16.95 -4.44
CA GLY A 145 25.96 16.62 -5.78
C GLY A 145 25.00 15.42 -5.82
N SER A 146 24.14 15.39 -6.84
CA SER A 146 23.16 14.32 -7.06
C SER A 146 23.84 13.02 -7.51
N ILE A 147 23.50 11.91 -6.83
CA ILE A 147 23.94 10.57 -7.22
C ILE A 147 22.95 10.03 -8.26
N GLU A 148 23.40 9.88 -9.51
CA GLU A 148 22.61 9.22 -10.56
C GLU A 148 22.69 7.70 -10.35
N THR A 149 21.58 7.12 -9.93
CA THR A 149 21.50 5.71 -9.54
C THR A 149 21.51 4.79 -10.76
N MET A 150 22.64 4.11 -10.98
CA MET A 150 22.65 2.68 -11.34
C MET A 150 24.03 2.01 -11.14
N GLU A 151 25.12 2.77 -10.98
CA GLU A 151 26.47 2.20 -10.77
C GLU A 151 27.13 2.64 -9.44
N GLY A 152 26.42 3.39 -8.59
CA GLY A 152 26.98 3.87 -7.32
C GLY A 152 28.09 4.91 -7.48
N ILE A 153 28.18 5.58 -8.63
CA ILE A 153 29.19 6.61 -8.90
C ILE A 153 28.54 7.99 -8.79
N CYS A 154 29.11 8.89 -7.98
CA CYS A 154 28.69 10.29 -7.99
C CYS A 154 29.22 10.99 -9.26
N GLY A 155 28.35 11.54 -10.10
CA GLY A 155 28.73 12.18 -11.36
C GLY A 155 29.64 13.42 -11.21
N THR A 156 29.60 14.08 -10.06
CA THR A 156 30.40 15.29 -9.79
C THR A 156 31.81 14.97 -9.30
N CYS A 157 31.96 14.07 -8.33
CA CYS A 157 33.25 13.76 -7.71
C CYS A 157 33.85 12.42 -8.13
N LYS A 158 33.14 11.64 -8.96
CA LYS A 158 33.54 10.32 -9.47
C LYS A 158 33.95 9.32 -8.38
N ILE A 159 33.40 9.46 -7.18
CA ILE A 159 33.63 8.51 -6.08
C ILE A 159 32.69 7.33 -6.26
N GLU A 160 33.25 6.11 -6.19
CA GLU A 160 32.50 4.87 -6.06
C GLU A 160 31.95 4.73 -4.64
N LEU A 161 30.64 4.62 -4.54
CA LEU A 161 29.88 4.43 -3.31
C LEU A 161 29.34 3.00 -3.29
N GLU A 162 29.51 2.35 -2.15
CA GLU A 162 28.89 1.06 -1.84
C GLU A 162 27.92 1.24 -0.67
N GLU A 163 26.89 0.40 -0.60
CA GLU A 163 25.96 0.42 0.52
C GLU A 163 26.59 -0.23 1.75
N CYS A 164 26.48 0.43 2.90
CA CYS A 164 26.91 -0.15 4.16
C CYS A 164 25.98 -1.32 4.54
N PRO A 165 26.49 -2.54 4.82
CA PRO A 165 25.65 -3.69 5.14
C PRO A 165 24.87 -3.54 6.46
N GLU A 166 25.33 -2.68 7.37
CA GLU A 166 24.70 -2.44 8.67
C GLU A 166 23.58 -1.39 8.63
N CYS A 167 23.73 -0.33 7.83
CA CYS A 167 22.76 0.79 7.83
C CYS A 167 22.15 1.12 6.47
N GLY A 168 22.55 0.45 5.40
CA GLY A 168 22.04 0.64 4.04
C GLY A 168 22.41 2.00 3.41
N LYS A 169 23.21 2.84 4.09
CA LYS A 169 23.60 4.16 3.58
C LYS A 169 24.83 4.07 2.66
N PRO A 170 24.91 4.93 1.63
CA PRO A 170 26.07 4.97 0.74
C PRO A 170 27.32 5.42 1.49
N THR A 171 28.41 4.69 1.32
CA THR A 171 29.73 4.96 1.91
C THR A 171 30.79 4.73 0.86
N LYS A 172 31.91 5.45 0.95
CA LYS A 172 32.98 5.34 -0.04
C LYS A 172 33.53 3.91 -0.08
N LYS A 173 33.66 3.36 -1.28
CA LYS A 173 34.23 2.04 -1.51
C LYS A 173 35.69 2.01 -1.03
N GLY A 174 36.01 1.07 -0.14
CA GLY A 174 37.33 0.94 0.48
C GLY A 174 37.56 1.73 1.78
N GLU A 175 36.54 2.43 2.29
CA GLU A 175 36.62 3.15 3.57
C GLU A 175 36.44 2.19 4.76
N LYS A 176 37.44 2.10 5.65
CA LYS A 176 37.47 1.13 6.77
C LYS A 176 36.38 1.32 7.83
N LYS A 177 35.66 2.44 7.80
CA LYS A 177 34.65 2.80 8.78
C LYS A 177 33.53 3.61 8.11
N CYS A 178 32.28 3.21 8.32
CA CYS A 178 31.13 3.96 7.86
C CYS A 178 31.04 5.29 8.62
N LEU A 179 30.96 6.42 7.91
CA LEU A 179 30.80 7.75 8.51
C LEU A 179 29.41 7.97 9.13
N HIS A 180 28.40 7.17 8.74
CA HIS A 180 27.03 7.34 9.24
C HIS A 180 26.72 6.57 10.52
N CYS A 181 27.22 5.34 10.66
CA CYS A 181 26.95 4.51 11.84
C CYS A 181 28.22 4.16 12.63
N GLY A 182 29.41 4.49 12.13
CA GLY A 182 30.68 4.17 12.77
C GLY A 182 31.08 2.69 12.71
N ALA A 183 30.30 1.84 12.03
CA ALA A 183 30.63 0.43 11.84
C ALA A 183 31.95 0.30 11.07
N LYS A 184 32.83 -0.62 11.51
CA LYS A 184 34.01 -0.99 10.73
C LYS A 184 33.54 -1.88 9.57
N LYS A 185 33.95 -1.56 8.34
CA LYS A 185 33.78 -2.47 7.21
C LYS A 185 34.74 -3.63 7.32
#